data_AF-A0AAV2HD03-F1
#
_entry.id   AF-A0AAV2HD03-F1
#
_cell.length_a   1.000
_cell.length_b   1.000
_cell.length_c   1.000
_cell.angle_alpha   90.00
_cell.angle_beta   90.00
_cell.angle_gamma   90.00
#
_symmetry.space_group_name_H-M   'P 1'
#
loop_
_entity.id
_entity.type
_entity.pdbx_description
1 polymer ?
#
loop_
_entity_poly.entity_id
_entity_poly.type
_entity_poly.pdbx_seq_one_letter_code
_entity_poly.pdbx_strand_id
1 'polypeptide(L)'
;MVCRVLVVLLTIGLVHSQVAFDDPCTLTTYVSNFLDKDFVLNVTVPQDCSTGTVNWNYPRGSLLLKAIRPGSQEFTLCIEEGWGTSIGSIRDRSGGRDEPIDLPTAVKPACTTSVDSQTALLLHAPAAMLYVTIFNYNIHAT
;
A
#
# COMPACT_ATOMS: atom_id res chain seq x y z
N MET A 1 -14.30 -54.42 36.31
CA MET A 1 -12.92 -54.12 35.91
C MET A 1 -12.98 -52.94 34.94
N VAL A 2 -12.29 -51.86 35.27
CA VAL A 2 -12.45 -50.51 34.73
C VAL A 2 -11.71 -50.41 33.39
N CYS A 3 -12.39 -50.01 32.31
CA CYS A 3 -11.71 -49.57 31.08
C CYS A 3 -12.10 -48.11 30.84
N ARG A 4 -11.34 -47.19 31.45
CA ARG A 4 -11.47 -45.74 31.27
C ARG A 4 -10.54 -45.30 30.14
N VAL A 5 -11.15 -44.70 29.12
CA VAL A 5 -10.74 -43.47 28.41
C VAL A 5 -9.23 -43.24 28.26
N LEU A 6 -8.73 -43.31 27.02
CA LEU A 6 -7.63 -42.45 26.60
C LEU A 6 -7.97 -41.75 25.28
N VAL A 7 -8.26 -40.47 25.44
CA VAL A 7 -8.35 -39.42 24.43
C VAL A 7 -6.96 -39.18 23.87
N VAL A 8 -6.79 -39.22 22.54
CA VAL A 8 -5.92 -38.27 21.82
C VAL A 8 -6.57 -38.01 20.46
N LEU A 9 -7.41 -36.97 20.40
CA LEU A 9 -7.82 -36.36 19.14
C LEU A 9 -6.55 -35.86 18.43
N LEU A 10 -6.08 -36.64 17.48
CA LEU A 10 -5.00 -36.29 16.56
C LEU A 10 -5.56 -35.43 15.42
N THR A 11 -6.26 -34.34 15.75
CA THR A 11 -6.61 -33.29 14.78
C THR A 11 -5.46 -32.29 14.78
N ILE A 12 -4.34 -32.71 14.18
CA ILE A 12 -3.26 -31.81 13.80
C ILE A 12 -3.88 -30.80 12.84
N GLY A 13 -3.98 -29.56 13.30
CA GLY A 13 -4.56 -28.46 12.55
C GLY A 13 -3.89 -28.35 11.18
N LEU A 14 -4.64 -28.67 10.13
CA LEU A 14 -4.42 -28.14 8.80
C LEU A 14 -4.55 -26.63 8.90
N VAL A 15 -3.43 -25.96 9.17
CA VAL A 15 -3.29 -24.52 8.97
C VAL A 15 -3.53 -24.32 7.49
N HIS A 16 -4.77 -23.93 7.16
CA HIS A 16 -5.14 -23.51 5.83
C HIS A 16 -4.35 -22.22 5.58
N SER A 17 -3.19 -22.35 4.95
CA SER A 17 -2.56 -21.25 4.23
C SER A 17 -3.46 -20.89 3.06
N GLN A 18 -4.55 -20.19 3.35
CA GLN A 18 -5.29 -19.45 2.34
C GLN A 18 -4.34 -18.37 1.86
N VAL A 19 -3.72 -18.60 0.71
CA VAL A 19 -3.14 -17.53 -0.09
C VAL A 19 -4.32 -16.67 -0.51
N ALA A 20 -4.64 -15.68 0.33
CA ALA A 20 -5.79 -14.83 0.15
C ALA A 20 -5.51 -13.90 -1.03
N PHE A 21 -6.14 -14.20 -2.16
CA PHE A 21 -6.27 -13.24 -3.26
C PHE A 21 -7.12 -12.01 -2.87
N ASP A 22 -7.73 -12.03 -1.67
CA ASP A 22 -8.49 -10.95 -1.04
C ASP A 22 -7.80 -10.49 0.28
N ASP A 23 -6.51 -10.15 0.23
CA ASP A 23 -5.94 -9.37 1.34
C ASP A 23 -6.59 -7.97 1.33
N PRO A 24 -7.34 -7.58 2.38
CA PRO A 24 -8.02 -6.28 2.44
C PRO A 24 -7.04 -5.10 2.35
N CYS A 25 -5.75 -5.34 2.61
CA CYS A 25 -4.71 -4.33 2.52
C CYS A 25 -4.04 -4.26 1.14
N THR A 26 -4.47 -5.09 0.19
CA THR A 26 -4.03 -5.00 -1.22
C THR A 26 -4.96 -4.08 -2.02
N LEU A 27 -4.42 -2.96 -2.48
CA LEU A 27 -5.13 -1.92 -3.21
C LEU A 27 -4.90 -2.12 -4.72
N THR A 28 -5.89 -2.69 -5.40
CA THR A 28 -5.83 -2.87 -6.86
C THR A 28 -6.61 -1.78 -7.57
N THR A 29 -5.95 -1.09 -8.50
CA THR A 29 -6.53 0.04 -9.22
C THR A 29 -6.15 0.01 -10.70
N TYR A 30 -6.98 0.64 -11.54
CA TYR A 30 -6.80 0.70 -12.99
C TYR A 30 -7.16 2.09 -13.51
N VAL A 31 -6.44 2.55 -14.54
CA VAL A 31 -6.80 3.79 -15.25
C VAL A 31 -7.84 3.46 -16.31
N SER A 32 -9.05 4.02 -16.18
CA SER A 32 -10.13 3.83 -17.17
C SER A 32 -10.09 4.86 -18.30
N ASN A 33 -9.45 6.02 -18.09
CA ASN A 33 -9.35 7.10 -19.07
C ASN A 33 -7.91 7.28 -19.56
N PHE A 34 -7.56 6.58 -20.65
CA PHE A 34 -6.21 6.58 -21.22
C PHE A 34 -5.81 7.88 -21.94
N LEU A 35 -6.76 8.79 -22.15
CA LEU A 35 -6.57 9.99 -22.96
C LEU A 35 -6.10 11.20 -22.15
N ASP A 36 -6.34 11.21 -20.84
CA ASP A 36 -5.96 12.32 -19.96
C ASP A 36 -4.65 12.02 -19.23
N LYS A 37 -3.59 12.76 -19.59
CA LYS A 37 -2.26 12.62 -18.97
C LYS A 37 -2.16 13.28 -17.61
N ASP A 38 -3.06 14.20 -17.30
CA ASP A 38 -3.09 14.94 -16.04
C ASP A 38 -4.08 14.31 -15.04
N PHE A 39 -4.64 13.15 -15.39
CA PHE A 39 -5.51 12.38 -14.52
C PHE A 39 -4.81 11.98 -13.22
N VAL A 40 -5.49 12.23 -12.09
CA VAL A 40 -5.04 11.82 -10.75
C VAL A 40 -6.01 10.79 -10.17
N LEU A 41 -5.52 9.56 -10.02
CA LEU A 41 -6.23 8.46 -9.41
C LEU A 41 -6.10 8.53 -7.88
N ASN A 42 -7.20 8.73 -7.17
CA ASN A 42 -7.18 8.78 -5.71
C ASN A 42 -7.32 7.36 -5.14
N VAL A 43 -6.38 6.97 -4.28
CA VAL A 43 -6.38 5.67 -3.58
C VAL A 43 -6.19 5.92 -2.09
N THR A 44 -7.04 5.35 -1.25
CA THR A 44 -6.98 5.53 0.21
C THR A 44 -6.68 4.19 0.87
N VAL A 45 -5.66 4.16 1.73
CA VAL A 45 -5.32 3.02 2.56
C VAL A 45 -6.39 2.83 3.64
N PRO A 46 -6.99 1.62 3.77
CA PRO A 46 -7.93 1.30 4.83
C PRO A 46 -7.37 1.61 6.23
N GLN A 47 -8.25 1.91 7.19
CA GLN A 47 -7.84 2.37 8.52
C GLN A 47 -7.16 1.28 9.34
N ASP A 48 -7.54 0.04 9.11
CA ASP A 48 -7.06 -1.19 9.75
C ASP A 48 -5.77 -1.75 9.14
N CYS A 49 -5.34 -1.21 7.99
CA CYS A 49 -4.13 -1.67 7.30
C CYS A 49 -2.90 -0.86 7.71
N SER A 50 -1.92 -1.50 8.36
CA SER A 50 -0.59 -0.90 8.55
C SER A 50 0.36 -1.22 7.41
N THR A 51 0.20 -2.36 6.75
CA THR A 51 1.05 -2.80 5.65
C THR A 51 0.21 -3.38 4.54
N GLY A 52 0.64 -3.22 3.29
CA GLY A 52 -0.01 -3.86 2.17
C GLY A 52 0.66 -3.56 0.84
N THR A 53 -0.04 -3.90 -0.23
CA THR A 53 0.47 -3.79 -1.60
C THR A 53 -0.43 -2.87 -2.42
N VAL A 54 0.14 -2.08 -3.32
CA VAL A 54 -0.61 -1.35 -4.34
C VAL A 54 -0.32 -1.97 -5.71
N ASN A 55 -1.36 -2.46 -6.37
CA ASN A 55 -1.32 -2.95 -7.74
C ASN A 55 -1.90 -1.86 -8.66
N TRP A 56 -1.03 -1.06 -9.28
CA TRP A 56 -1.44 -0.01 -10.20
C TRP A 56 -1.34 -0.51 -11.65
N ASN A 57 -2.49 -0.96 -12.16
CA ASN A 57 -2.62 -1.51 -13.52
C ASN A 57 -2.75 -0.39 -14.56
N TYR A 58 -2.03 -0.54 -15.66
CA TYR A 58 -1.91 0.39 -16.78
C TYR A 58 -1.63 1.83 -16.31
N PRO A 59 -0.55 2.04 -15.54
CA PRO A 59 -0.31 3.30 -14.87
C PRO A 59 -0.10 4.42 -15.89
N ARG A 60 -0.88 5.50 -15.74
CA ARG A 60 -0.79 6.75 -16.50
C ARG A 60 -1.17 7.92 -15.62
N GLY A 61 -0.58 9.08 -15.90
CA GLY A 61 -0.77 10.27 -15.07
C GLY A 61 -0.23 10.06 -13.68
N SER A 62 -1.07 10.28 -12.68
CA SER A 62 -0.64 10.23 -11.27
C SER A 62 -1.58 9.38 -10.41
N LEU A 63 -1.04 8.80 -9.34
CA LEU A 63 -1.77 8.15 -8.27
C LEU A 63 -1.54 8.93 -6.97
N LEU A 64 -2.61 9.40 -6.34
CA LEU A 64 -2.56 10.05 -5.05
C LEU A 64 -2.93 9.03 -3.97
N LEU A 65 -1.92 8.48 -3.30
CA LEU A 65 -2.06 7.53 -2.20
C LEU A 65 -2.27 8.29 -0.90
N LYS A 66 -3.38 8.03 -0.20
CA LYS A 66 -3.75 8.71 1.04
C LYS A 66 -3.83 7.72 2.19
N ALA A 67 -3.45 8.16 3.38
CA ALA A 67 -3.75 7.45 4.61
C ALA A 67 -4.31 8.43 5.65
N ILE A 68 -5.31 7.97 6.40
CA ILE A 68 -6.01 8.77 7.43
C ILE A 68 -6.10 7.90 8.68
N ARG A 69 -5.63 8.41 9.82
CA ARG A 69 -5.67 7.71 11.11
C ARG A 69 -6.30 8.61 12.17
N PRO A 70 -7.63 8.53 12.39
CA PRO A 70 -8.28 9.41 13.35
C PRO A 70 -7.73 9.18 14.76
N GLY A 71 -7.57 10.26 15.54
CA GLY A 71 -7.10 10.17 16.93
C GLY A 71 -5.84 10.98 17.27
N SER A 72 -5.41 11.91 16.42
CA SER A 72 -4.30 12.83 16.67
C SER A 72 -2.92 12.18 16.84
N GLN A 73 -2.77 10.91 16.46
CA GLN A 73 -1.47 10.26 16.47
C GLN A 73 -0.72 10.59 15.19
N GLU A 74 0.48 11.13 15.33
CA GLU A 74 1.41 11.27 14.22
C GLU A 74 1.83 9.89 13.71
N PHE A 75 1.84 9.72 12.40
CA PHE A 75 2.28 8.51 11.75
C PHE A 75 3.03 8.82 10.48
N THR A 76 3.83 7.87 10.03
CA THR A 76 4.60 7.98 8.80
C THR A 76 4.08 6.95 7.81
N LEU A 77 3.79 7.39 6.59
CA LEU A 77 3.49 6.54 5.44
C LEU A 77 4.74 6.42 4.60
N CYS A 78 5.22 5.19 4.43
CA CYS A 78 6.32 4.84 3.58
C CYS A 78 5.84 3.98 2.40
N ILE A 79 6.44 4.19 1.24
CA ILE A 79 6.37 3.27 0.12
C ILE A 79 7.73 2.61 -0.10
N GLU A 80 7.70 1.34 -0.46
CA GLU A 80 8.88 0.49 -0.64
C GLU A 80 8.82 -0.18 -2.01
N GLU A 81 9.98 -0.59 -2.52
CA GLU A 81 10.03 -1.41 -3.73
C GLU A 81 9.27 -2.73 -3.49
N GLY A 82 8.31 -3.01 -4.36
CA GLY A 82 7.60 -4.28 -4.50
C GLY A 82 8.03 -5.02 -5.76
N TRP A 83 7.23 -5.99 -6.18
CA TRP A 83 7.52 -6.79 -7.37
C TRP A 83 7.28 -6.00 -8.65
N GLY A 84 8.33 -5.35 -9.18
CA GLY A 84 8.25 -4.57 -10.42
C GLY A 84 7.82 -3.11 -10.23
N THR A 85 8.27 -2.48 -9.14
CA THR A 85 8.06 -1.05 -8.92
C THR A 85 8.70 -0.22 -10.04
N SER A 86 7.88 0.58 -10.72
CA SER A 86 8.32 1.57 -11.69
C SER A 86 7.53 2.85 -11.47
N ILE A 87 8.15 3.80 -10.78
CA ILE A 87 7.60 5.11 -10.44
C ILE A 87 8.53 6.17 -11.02
N GLY A 88 7.98 7.17 -11.71
CA GLY A 88 8.76 8.24 -12.34
C GLY A 88 9.19 9.32 -11.33
N SER A 89 8.29 9.72 -10.44
CA SER A 89 8.58 10.67 -9.36
C SER A 89 7.54 10.56 -8.25
N ILE A 90 7.90 11.04 -7.05
CA ILE A 90 7.04 11.07 -5.88
C ILE A 90 7.07 12.48 -5.30
N ARG A 91 5.91 12.97 -4.85
CA ARG A 91 5.81 14.23 -4.11
C ARG A 91 4.97 14.06 -2.86
N ASP A 92 5.40 14.68 -1.77
CA ASP A 92 4.59 14.82 -0.57
C ASP A 92 3.49 15.86 -0.79
N ARG A 93 2.25 15.45 -0.53
CA ARG A 93 1.06 16.31 -0.56
C ARG A 93 0.39 16.43 0.80
N SER A 94 1.02 15.93 1.86
CA SER A 94 0.50 16.00 3.24
C SER A 94 0.42 17.45 3.70
N GLY A 95 -0.69 17.82 4.36
CA GLY A 95 -0.92 19.20 4.83
C GLY A 95 -0.92 20.27 3.72
N GLY A 96 -1.14 19.88 2.46
CA GLY A 96 -1.10 20.80 1.31
C GLY A 96 0.30 21.12 0.79
N ARG A 97 1.35 20.44 1.29
CA ARG A 97 2.72 20.53 0.75
C ARG A 97 2.80 20.06 -0.71
N ASP A 98 3.92 20.33 -1.36
CA ASP A 98 4.23 19.86 -2.71
C ASP A 98 5.73 19.64 -2.89
N GLU A 99 6.30 18.79 -2.04
CA GLU A 99 7.75 18.61 -1.93
C GLU A 99 8.19 17.33 -2.63
N PRO A 100 9.26 17.34 -3.45
CA PRO A 100 9.78 16.12 -4.06
C PRO A 100 10.33 15.17 -2.99
N ILE A 101 10.06 13.87 -3.15
CA ILE A 101 10.67 12.80 -2.34
C ILE A 101 11.49 11.91 -3.27
N ASP A 102 12.65 11.45 -2.79
CA ASP A 102 13.47 10.45 -3.49
C ASP A 102 12.64 9.19 -3.80
N LEU A 103 12.91 8.56 -4.94
CA LEU A 103 12.32 7.26 -5.24
C LEU A 103 12.76 6.20 -4.21
N PRO A 104 11.88 5.25 -3.84
CA PRO A 104 12.25 4.17 -2.96
C PRO A 104 13.34 3.32 -3.61
N THR A 105 14.18 2.73 -2.77
CA THR A 105 15.20 1.74 -3.14
C THR A 105 15.08 0.55 -2.20
N ALA A 106 15.70 -0.58 -2.54
CA ALA A 106 15.73 -1.78 -1.71
C ALA A 106 16.17 -1.58 -0.24
N VAL A 107 16.88 -0.48 0.06
CA VAL A 107 17.39 -0.18 1.42
C VAL A 107 16.82 1.11 2.01
N LYS A 108 16.14 1.94 1.22
CA LYS A 108 15.65 3.25 1.65
C LYS A 108 14.22 3.45 1.11
N PRO A 109 13.19 3.37 1.97
CA PRO A 109 11.83 3.68 1.55
C PRO A 109 11.64 5.18 1.31
N ALA A 110 10.60 5.53 0.55
CA ALA A 110 10.16 6.91 0.36
C ALA A 110 9.02 7.21 1.32
N CYS A 111 9.23 8.14 2.26
CA CYS A 111 8.34 8.34 3.39
C CYS A 111 7.85 9.79 3.51
N THR A 112 6.66 9.95 4.08
CA THR A 112 6.10 11.24 4.50
C THR A 112 5.41 11.10 5.85
N THR A 113 5.51 12.14 6.67
CA THR A 113 4.87 12.21 7.99
C THR A 113 3.52 12.91 7.89
N SER A 114 2.55 12.38 8.63
CA SER A 114 1.19 12.89 8.68
C SER A 114 1.13 14.32 9.20
N VAL A 115 0.19 15.10 8.66
CA VAL A 115 -0.23 16.40 9.17
C VAL A 115 -1.73 16.29 9.44
N ASP A 116 -2.18 16.69 10.63
CA ASP A 116 -3.58 16.61 11.05
C ASP A 116 -4.20 15.21 10.87
N SER A 117 -3.47 14.17 11.30
CA SER A 117 -3.92 12.76 11.20
C SER A 117 -4.07 12.24 9.76
N GLN A 118 -3.45 12.91 8.78
CA GLN A 118 -3.55 12.58 7.37
C GLN A 118 -2.23 12.70 6.65
N THR A 119 -2.04 11.87 5.62
CA THR A 119 -0.89 11.95 4.72
C THR A 119 -1.31 11.66 3.29
N ALA A 120 -0.57 12.23 2.34
CA ALA A 120 -0.77 12.00 0.93
C ALA A 120 0.56 11.97 0.17
N LEU A 121 0.77 10.92 -0.64
CA LEU A 121 1.87 10.82 -1.60
C LEU A 121 1.31 10.86 -3.02
N LEU A 122 1.81 11.76 -3.85
CA LEU A 122 1.51 11.82 -5.27
C LEU A 122 2.61 11.10 -6.06
N LEU A 123 2.26 9.96 -6.65
CA LEU A 123 3.15 9.14 -7.45
C LEU A 123 2.86 9.40 -8.93
N HIS A 124 3.89 9.67 -9.72
CA HIS A 124 3.76 9.82 -11.16
C HIS A 124 4.22 8.55 -11.90
N ALA A 125 3.44 8.11 -12.88
CA ALA A 125 3.82 7.00 -13.72
C ALA A 125 4.99 7.40 -14.65
N PRO A 126 5.97 6.51 -14.90
CA PRO A 126 6.96 6.76 -15.93
C PRO A 126 6.33 6.73 -17.32
N ALA A 127 6.86 7.53 -18.26
CA ALA A 127 6.29 7.68 -19.60
C ALA A 127 6.23 6.36 -20.41
N ALA A 128 7.11 5.41 -20.10
CA ALA A 128 7.24 4.13 -20.81
C ALA A 128 6.47 2.97 -20.15
N MET A 129 5.68 3.21 -19.10
CA MET A 129 5.01 2.14 -18.37
C MET A 129 3.74 1.67 -19.08
N LEU A 130 3.64 0.36 -19.35
CA LEU A 130 2.57 -0.20 -20.18
C LEU A 130 1.65 -1.19 -19.49
N TYR A 131 2.07 -1.84 -18.40
CA TYR A 131 1.32 -2.98 -17.85
C TYR A 131 0.96 -2.82 -16.38
N VAL A 132 1.89 -3.00 -15.44
CA VAL A 132 1.58 -2.90 -14.01
C VAL A 132 2.80 -2.41 -13.25
N THR A 133 2.61 -1.46 -12.34
CA THR A 133 3.60 -1.18 -11.29
C THR A 133 3.03 -1.66 -9.95
N ILE A 134 3.83 -2.41 -9.21
CA ILE A 134 3.48 -2.93 -7.90
C ILE A 134 4.49 -2.41 -6.90
N PHE A 135 4.00 -1.85 -5.80
CA PHE A 135 4.84 -1.36 -4.70
C PHE A 135 4.15 -1.63 -3.37
N ASN A 136 4.95 -1.73 -2.31
CA ASN A 136 4.44 -1.96 -0.96
C ASN A 136 4.25 -0.63 -0.24
N TYR A 137 3.34 -0.58 0.72
CA TYR A 137 3.23 0.52 1.66
C TYR A 137 3.33 0.01 3.09
N ASN A 138 3.85 0.87 3.97
CA ASN A 138 3.96 0.64 5.40
C ASN A 138 3.58 1.93 6.15
N ILE A 139 2.77 1.80 7.18
CA ILE A 139 2.33 2.84 8.08
C ILE A 139 2.74 2.46 9.49
N HIS A 140 3.53 3.31 10.12
CA HIS A 140 3.94 3.16 11.50
C HIS A 140 3.70 4.44 12.28
N ALA A 141 3.40 4.29 13.56
CA ALA A 141 3.37 5.42 14.49
C ALA A 141 4.75 6.08 14.54
N THR A 142 4.75 7.41 14.63
CA THR A 142 5.98 8.20 14.84
C THR A 142 6.24 8.38 16.33
#